data_AF-A0A529Y2A4-F1
#
_entry.id   AF-A0A529Y2A4-F1
#
_cell.length_a   1.000
_cell.length_b   1.000
_cell.length_c   1.000
_cell.angle_alpha   90.00
_cell.angle_beta   90.00
_cell.angle_gamma   90.00
#
_symmetry.space_group_name_H-M   'P 1'
#
loop_
_entity.id
_entity.type
_entity.pdbx_description
1 polymer ?
#
loop_
_entity_poly.entity_id
_entity_poly.type
_entity_poly.pdbx_seq_one_letter_code
_entity_poly.pdbx_strand_id
1 'polypeptide(L)'
;MPHGREIFRGDATELGRLHESRWQWLEEAVGPAVALPTEYPDGYHVPQHRHSRSQLLHALVGVVLVTTKHGRWMVPPDHAMWIPADTEHSVEMLGDVSMRSVYVMPDAIAGLPEGLRVVGITELMHSLIVESEKLPQGGELEGRAALVMG
;
A
#
# COMPACT_ATOMS: atom_id res chain seq x y z
N MET A 1 -3.84 5.24 15.59
CA MET A 1 -2.99 5.75 14.49
C MET A 1 -3.73 6.92 13.84
N PRO A 2 -3.09 8.06 13.52
CA PRO A 2 -3.78 9.15 12.84
C PRO A 2 -4.22 8.67 11.46
N HIS A 3 -5.52 8.72 11.19
CA HIS A 3 -6.07 8.39 9.88
C HIS A 3 -5.66 9.46 8.86
N GLY A 4 -5.10 8.99 7.74
CA GLY A 4 -4.48 9.81 6.70
C GLY A 4 -5.37 10.93 6.18
N ARG A 5 -4.75 12.11 6.07
CA ARG A 5 -5.16 13.26 5.23
C ARG A 5 -4.11 14.37 5.28
N GLU A 6 -3.35 14.47 6.36
CA GLU A 6 -2.21 15.40 6.47
C GLU A 6 -0.90 14.70 6.14
N ILE A 7 -0.10 15.32 5.28
CA ILE A 7 1.27 14.89 5.03
C ILE A 7 2.03 15.05 6.34
N PHE A 8 2.44 13.92 6.90
CA PHE A 8 3.24 13.91 8.11
C PHE A 8 4.63 14.46 7.78
N ARG A 9 4.86 15.73 8.13
CA ARG A 9 6.14 16.45 7.98
C ARG A 9 7.04 16.30 9.20
N GLY A 10 7.05 15.11 9.80
CA GLY A 10 8.02 14.79 10.84
C GLY A 10 9.43 14.66 10.25
N ASP A 11 10.44 14.64 11.12
CA ASP A 11 11.80 14.42 10.67
C ASP A 11 11.99 12.98 10.13
N ALA A 12 13.11 12.73 9.45
CA ALA A 12 13.40 11.42 8.87
C ALA A 12 13.36 10.26 9.89
N THR A 13 13.67 10.54 11.15
CA THR A 13 13.66 9.54 12.23
C THR A 13 12.24 9.19 12.63
N GLU A 14 11.35 10.18 12.73
CA GLU A 14 9.93 9.99 13.02
C GLU A 14 9.24 9.19 11.91
N LEU A 15 9.51 9.53 10.65
CA LEU A 15 9.01 8.78 9.51
C LEU A 15 9.53 7.34 9.48
N GLY A 16 10.80 7.13 9.85
CA GLY A 16 11.39 5.79 10.00
C GLY A 16 10.65 4.94 11.05
N ARG A 17 10.41 5.48 12.25
CA ARG A 17 9.64 4.79 13.30
C ARG A 17 8.21 4.48 12.85
N LEU A 18 7.56 5.44 12.17
CA LEU A 18 6.22 5.25 11.64
C LEU A 18 6.18 4.12 10.60
N HIS A 19 7.19 4.05 9.73
CA HIS A 19 7.32 2.95 8.76
C HIS A 19 7.49 1.59 9.45
N GLU A 20 8.37 1.49 10.45
CA GLU A 20 8.57 0.25 11.23
C GLU A 20 7.28 -0.21 11.94
N SER A 21 6.57 0.72 12.59
CA SER A 21 5.29 0.41 13.24
C SER A 21 4.21 -0.04 12.24
N ARG A 22 4.18 0.56 11.03
CA ARG A 22 3.26 0.15 9.96
C ARG A 22 3.61 -1.23 9.43
N TRP A 23 4.90 -1.53 9.27
CA TRP A 23 5.37 -2.84 8.85
C TRP A 23 4.98 -3.92 9.86
N GLN A 24 5.23 -3.67 11.15
CA GLN A 24 4.82 -4.61 12.21
C GLN A 24 3.31 -4.83 12.22
N TRP A 25 2.52 -3.74 12.16
CA TRP A 25 1.06 -3.84 12.06
C TRP A 25 0.62 -4.66 10.84
N LEU A 26 1.27 -4.46 9.70
CA LEU A 26 0.97 -5.19 8.47
C LEU A 26 1.21 -6.68 8.65
N GLU A 27 2.31 -7.10 9.28
CA GLU A 27 2.61 -8.52 9.49
C GLU A 27 1.66 -9.18 10.50
N GLU A 28 1.26 -8.44 11.54
CA GLU A 28 0.35 -8.92 12.58
C GLU A 28 -1.13 -8.85 12.19
N ALA A 29 -1.47 -8.16 11.11
CA ALA A 29 -2.85 -8.00 10.66
C ALA A 29 -3.54 -9.35 10.41
N VAL A 30 -4.85 -9.39 10.61
CA VAL A 30 -5.70 -10.57 10.38
C VAL A 30 -6.67 -10.28 9.23
N GLY A 31 -6.96 -11.30 8.43
CA GLY A 31 -7.92 -11.23 7.33
C GLY A 31 -7.30 -11.38 5.94
N PRO A 32 -8.13 -11.60 4.91
CA PRO A 32 -7.67 -11.86 3.54
C PRO A 32 -7.07 -10.61 2.88
N ALA A 33 -7.55 -9.43 3.24
CA ALA A 33 -7.02 -8.15 2.78
C ALA A 33 -7.03 -7.11 3.90
N VAL A 34 -6.07 -6.18 3.86
CA VAL A 34 -6.04 -4.98 4.70
C VAL A 34 -5.63 -3.75 3.92
N ALA A 35 -6.16 -2.59 4.28
CA ALA A 35 -5.85 -1.32 3.64
C ALA A 35 -5.04 -0.40 4.56
N LEU A 36 -4.06 0.30 3.98
CA LEU A 36 -3.22 1.26 4.68
C LEU A 36 -3.08 2.56 3.87
N PRO A 37 -3.67 3.67 4.33
CA PRO A 37 -3.38 4.98 3.78
C PRO A 37 -2.06 5.51 4.32
N THR A 38 -1.24 6.08 3.44
CA THR A 38 0.02 6.72 3.81
C THR A 38 0.23 8.02 3.08
N GLU A 39 0.80 8.98 3.78
CA GLU A 39 1.20 10.29 3.26
C GLU A 39 2.70 10.46 3.54
N TYR A 40 3.47 10.90 2.55
CA TYR A 40 4.91 11.07 2.63
C TYR A 40 5.36 12.40 1.99
N PRO A 41 6.35 13.09 2.55
CA PRO A 41 6.87 14.31 1.95
C PRO A 41 7.77 14.01 0.73
N ASP A 42 7.95 15.02 -0.12
CA ASP A 42 8.89 14.97 -1.24
C ASP A 42 10.30 14.52 -0.83
N GLY A 43 10.91 13.67 -1.66
CA GLY A 43 12.26 13.15 -1.48
C GLY A 43 12.41 12.13 -0.36
N TYR A 44 11.33 11.76 0.35
CA TYR A 44 11.41 10.69 1.33
C TYR A 44 11.73 9.36 0.66
N HIS A 45 12.53 8.54 1.35
CA HIS A 45 12.90 7.20 0.91
C HIS A 45 12.55 6.21 2.00
N VAL A 46 11.68 5.27 1.65
CA VAL A 46 11.42 4.07 2.44
C VAL A 46 12.49 3.03 2.10
N PRO A 47 13.34 2.64 3.07
CA PRO A 47 14.41 1.67 2.82
C PRO A 47 13.91 0.32 2.31
N GLN A 48 14.86 -0.50 1.86
CA GLN A 48 14.60 -1.85 1.40
C GLN A 48 13.93 -2.69 2.48
N HIS A 49 12.78 -3.27 2.15
CA HIS A 49 11.99 -4.14 3.01
C HIS A 49 11.21 -5.16 2.17
N ARG A 50 10.53 -6.09 2.86
CA ARG A 50 9.56 -7.02 2.27
C ARG A 50 8.48 -7.32 3.30
N HIS A 51 7.34 -7.82 2.85
CA HIS A 51 6.22 -8.17 3.73
C HIS A 51 5.57 -9.47 3.21
N SER A 52 4.85 -10.17 4.09
CA SER A 52 4.27 -11.50 3.82
C SER A 52 3.01 -11.47 2.94
N ARG A 53 2.50 -10.27 2.63
CA ARG A 53 1.29 -10.06 1.83
C ARG A 53 1.65 -9.52 0.45
N SER A 54 0.84 -9.78 -0.56
CA SER A 54 1.01 -9.06 -1.83
C SER A 54 0.43 -7.66 -1.69
N GLN A 55 1.04 -6.66 -2.33
CA GLN A 55 0.64 -5.25 -2.21
C GLN A 55 0.18 -4.72 -3.56
N LEU A 56 -0.97 -4.05 -3.56
CA LEU A 56 -1.39 -3.13 -4.60
C LEU A 56 -1.15 -1.69 -4.10
N LEU A 57 -0.07 -1.07 -4.54
CA LEU A 57 0.32 0.29 -4.18
C LEU A 57 -0.23 1.28 -5.21
N HIS A 58 -1.18 2.12 -4.83
CA HIS A 58 -1.83 3.11 -5.69
C HIS A 58 -1.49 4.55 -5.28
N ALA A 59 -0.90 5.32 -6.19
CA ALA A 59 -0.60 6.73 -5.95
C ALA A 59 -1.84 7.59 -6.28
N LEU A 60 -2.23 8.47 -5.35
CA LEU A 60 -3.29 9.47 -5.54
C LEU A 60 -2.73 10.84 -5.92
N VAL A 61 -1.60 11.19 -5.32
CA VAL A 61 -0.88 12.46 -5.53
C VAL A 61 0.61 12.15 -5.55
N GLY A 62 1.37 12.91 -6.35
CA GLY A 62 2.80 12.69 -6.53
C GLY A 62 3.10 11.44 -7.35
N VAL A 63 4.37 11.04 -7.38
CA VAL A 63 4.83 9.85 -8.09
C VAL A 63 5.64 8.99 -7.14
N VAL A 64 5.40 7.67 -7.21
CA VAL A 64 6.13 6.69 -6.41
C VAL A 64 7.10 5.93 -7.33
N LEU A 65 8.37 5.88 -6.96
CA LEU A 65 9.37 5.04 -7.60
C LEU A 65 9.62 3.80 -6.74
N VAL A 66 9.34 2.62 -7.29
CA VAL A 66 9.56 1.34 -6.62
C VAL A 66 10.78 0.67 -7.25
N THR A 67 11.77 0.31 -6.43
CA THR A 67 12.97 -0.38 -6.87
C THR A 67 12.98 -1.79 -6.30
N THR A 68 13.26 -2.79 -7.14
CA THR A 68 13.50 -4.18 -6.72
C THR A 68 14.76 -4.71 -7.41
N LYS A 69 15.19 -5.92 -7.06
CA LYS A 69 16.28 -6.60 -7.80
C LYS A 69 15.98 -6.81 -9.30
N HIS A 70 14.70 -6.75 -9.69
CA HIS A 70 14.25 -6.99 -11.06
C HIS A 70 14.16 -5.72 -11.90
N GLY A 71 14.28 -4.54 -11.29
CA GLY A 71 14.17 -3.27 -12.01
C GLY A 71 13.63 -2.14 -11.15
N ARG A 72 13.22 -1.06 -11.82
CA ARG A 72 12.65 0.13 -11.20
C ARG A 72 11.41 0.56 -11.97
N TRP A 73 10.31 0.80 -11.26
CA TRP A 73 9.01 1.16 -11.83
C TRP A 73 8.57 2.52 -11.31
N MET A 74 7.96 3.29 -12.20
CA MET A 74 7.29 4.54 -11.86
C MET A 74 5.80 4.30 -11.74
N VAL A 75 5.21 4.76 -10.65
CA VAL A 75 3.78 4.68 -10.35
C VAL A 75 3.26 6.11 -10.23
N PRO A 76 2.77 6.69 -11.34
CA PRO A 76 2.12 7.99 -11.33
C PRO A 76 0.68 7.89 -10.79
N PRO A 77 -0.04 9.02 -10.65
CA PRO A 77 -1.48 8.99 -10.39
C PRO A 77 -2.24 8.11 -11.40
N ASP A 78 -3.38 7.57 -10.95
CA ASP A 78 -4.26 6.66 -11.70
C ASP A 78 -3.63 5.30 -12.06
N HIS A 79 -2.44 5.01 -11.54
CA HIS A 79 -1.76 3.73 -11.66
C HIS A 79 -1.50 3.13 -10.30
N ALA A 80 -1.44 1.81 -10.28
CA ALA A 80 -0.97 1.06 -9.14
C ALA A 80 0.14 0.10 -9.55
N MET A 81 0.99 -0.27 -8.59
CA MET A 81 1.92 -1.36 -8.75
C MET A 81 1.47 -2.55 -7.91
N TRP A 82 1.39 -3.70 -8.57
CA TRP A 82 1.30 -4.99 -7.89
C TRP A 82 2.69 -5.48 -7.54
N ILE A 83 2.90 -5.75 -6.25
CA ILE A 83 4.13 -6.27 -5.66
C ILE A 83 3.77 -7.59 -4.98
N PRO A 84 4.19 -8.75 -5.52
CA PRO A 84 3.95 -10.04 -4.90
C PRO A 84 4.56 -10.13 -3.49
N ALA A 85 3.95 -10.92 -2.61
CA ALA A 85 4.47 -11.22 -1.28
C ALA A 85 5.95 -11.65 -1.31
N ASP A 86 6.66 -11.32 -0.24
CA ASP A 86 8.10 -11.58 -0.05
C ASP A 86 9.02 -10.92 -1.09
N THR A 87 8.49 -10.05 -1.96
CA THR A 87 9.32 -9.28 -2.88
C THR A 87 10.04 -8.18 -2.12
N GLU A 88 11.37 -8.24 -2.13
CA GLU A 88 12.20 -7.19 -1.56
C GLU A 88 12.20 -5.94 -2.45
N HIS A 89 11.83 -4.81 -1.85
CA HIS A 89 11.66 -3.54 -2.56
C HIS A 89 11.97 -2.33 -1.67
N SER A 90 12.31 -1.21 -2.31
CA SER A 90 12.39 0.12 -1.68
C SER A 90 11.50 1.11 -2.43
N VAL A 91 11.18 2.23 -1.78
CA VAL A 91 10.24 3.22 -2.33
C VAL A 91 10.80 4.63 -2.18
N GLU A 92 10.76 5.42 -3.26
CA GLU A 92 11.15 6.83 -3.28
C GLU A 92 9.99 7.71 -3.74
N MET A 93 9.84 8.86 -3.11
CA MET A 93 8.76 9.81 -3.35
C MET A 93 9.27 10.94 -4.23
N LEU A 94 8.60 11.19 -5.35
CA LEU A 94 8.81 12.35 -6.21
C LEU A 94 7.62 13.31 -6.07
N GLY A 95 7.86 14.44 -5.45
CA GLY A 95 6.82 15.33 -4.92
C GLY A 95 6.23 14.81 -3.60
N ASP A 96 5.38 15.63 -2.99
CA ASP A 96 4.55 15.18 -1.87
C ASP A 96 3.62 14.05 -2.35
N VAL A 97 3.67 12.90 -1.68
CA VAL A 97 2.95 11.69 -2.10
C VAL A 97 1.83 11.37 -1.13
N SER A 98 0.63 11.19 -1.72
CA SER A 98 -0.50 10.52 -1.08
C SER A 98 -0.70 9.20 -1.77
N MET A 99 -0.65 8.09 -1.03
CA MET A 99 -0.85 6.76 -1.62
C MET A 99 -1.70 5.86 -0.73
N ARG A 100 -2.35 4.89 -1.37
CA ARG A 100 -3.19 3.87 -0.76
C ARG A 100 -2.66 2.51 -1.13
N SER A 101 -2.36 1.71 -0.12
CA SER A 101 -1.93 0.33 -0.33
C SER A 101 -3.00 -0.62 0.17
N VAL A 102 -3.38 -1.56 -0.68
CA VAL A 102 -4.16 -2.74 -0.27
C VAL A 102 -3.21 -3.92 -0.25
N TYR A 103 -3.13 -4.60 0.90
CA TYR A 103 -2.32 -5.79 1.10
C TYR A 103 -3.22 -7.00 1.16
N VAL A 104 -2.87 -8.06 0.43
CA VAL A 104 -3.71 -9.25 0.24
C VAL A 104 -2.89 -10.49 0.56
N MET A 105 -3.47 -11.42 1.31
CA MET A 105 -2.84 -12.73 1.56
C MET A 105 -2.62 -13.46 0.22
N PRO A 106 -1.46 -14.11 -0.02
CA PRO A 106 -1.17 -14.77 -1.29
C PRO A 106 -2.20 -15.83 -1.71
N ASP A 107 -2.90 -16.42 -0.74
CA ASP A 107 -3.90 -17.47 -0.90
C ASP A 107 -5.35 -16.97 -0.71
N ALA A 108 -5.57 -15.66 -0.56
CA ALA A 108 -6.91 -15.10 -0.38
C ALA A 108 -7.83 -15.38 -1.57
N ILE A 109 -7.30 -15.29 -2.79
CA ILE A 109 -8.05 -15.46 -4.04
C ILE A 109 -7.18 -16.20 -5.05
N ALA A 110 -7.76 -17.16 -5.78
CA ALA A 110 -7.06 -17.86 -6.84
C ALA A 110 -6.72 -16.92 -8.01
N GLY A 111 -5.53 -17.08 -8.58
CA GLY A 111 -5.11 -16.36 -9.79
C GLY A 111 -4.57 -14.95 -9.53
N LEU A 112 -4.15 -14.63 -8.31
CA LEU A 112 -3.37 -13.40 -8.05
C LEU A 112 -2.11 -13.37 -8.93
N PRO A 113 -1.70 -12.20 -9.46
CA PRO A 113 -0.52 -12.13 -10.31
C PRO A 113 0.76 -12.51 -9.56
N GLU A 114 1.58 -13.39 -10.14
CA GLU A 114 2.85 -13.82 -9.53
C GLU A 114 4.02 -12.85 -9.78
N GLY A 115 3.86 -11.95 -10.76
CA GLY A 115 4.92 -11.05 -11.21
C GLY A 115 4.65 -9.58 -10.88
N LEU A 116 5.74 -8.83 -10.71
CA LEU A 116 5.72 -7.37 -10.60
C LEU A 116 5.05 -6.75 -11.84
N ARG A 117 4.11 -5.84 -11.64
CA ARG A 117 3.48 -5.10 -12.74
C ARG A 117 2.87 -3.79 -12.31
N VAL A 118 2.93 -2.82 -13.21
CA VAL A 118 2.12 -1.60 -13.12
C VAL A 118 0.80 -1.86 -13.85
N VAL A 119 -0.30 -1.46 -13.22
CA VAL A 119 -1.66 -1.59 -13.73
C VAL A 119 -2.35 -0.23 -13.71
N GLY A 120 -3.18 0.04 -14.72
CA GLY A 120 -4.08 1.19 -14.69
C GLY A 120 -5.21 0.93 -13.70
N ILE A 121 -5.59 1.96 -12.94
CA ILE A 121 -6.71 1.89 -11.99
C ILE A 121 -7.96 2.48 -12.62
N THR A 122 -9.02 1.69 -12.66
CA THR A 122 -10.36 2.17 -13.05
C THR A 122 -10.97 3.00 -11.93
N GLU A 123 -11.92 3.89 -12.25
CA GLU A 123 -12.70 4.66 -11.27
C GLU A 123 -13.39 3.80 -10.20
N LEU A 124 -13.91 2.63 -10.57
CA LEU A 124 -14.52 1.71 -9.62
C LEU A 124 -13.48 1.19 -8.62
N MET A 125 -12.34 0.73 -9.11
CA MET A 125 -11.25 0.23 -8.27
C MET A 125 -10.67 1.33 -7.38
N HIS A 126 -10.48 2.54 -7.91
CA HIS A 126 -10.10 3.71 -7.13
C HIS A 126 -11.06 3.92 -5.95
N SER A 127 -12.36 3.92 -6.24
CA SER A 127 -13.41 4.12 -5.24
C SER A 127 -13.41 3.02 -4.16
N LEU A 128 -13.20 1.76 -4.56
CA LEU A 128 -13.09 0.63 -3.62
C LEU A 128 -11.85 0.75 -2.72
N ILE A 129 -10.70 1.10 -3.29
CA ILE A 129 -9.47 1.32 -2.53
C ILE A 129 -9.66 2.46 -1.53
N VAL A 130 -10.23 3.59 -1.94
CA VAL A 130 -10.46 4.73 -1.04
C VAL A 130 -11.49 4.39 0.04
N GLU A 131 -12.51 3.60 -0.28
CA GLU A 131 -13.51 3.18 0.70
C GLU A 131 -12.94 2.17 1.70
N SER A 132 -12.02 1.30 1.27
CA SER A 132 -11.40 0.29 2.13
C SER A 132 -10.72 0.87 3.38
N GLU A 133 -10.20 2.10 3.29
CA GLU A 133 -9.58 2.82 4.41
C GLU A 133 -10.54 3.11 5.57
N LYS A 134 -11.84 3.19 5.27
CA LYS A 134 -12.89 3.54 6.24
C LYS A 134 -13.50 2.32 6.90
N LEU A 135 -13.17 1.14 6.40
CA LEU A 135 -13.74 -0.11 6.87
C LEU A 135 -12.91 -0.67 8.05
N PRO A 136 -13.56 -1.40 8.98
CA PRO A 136 -12.84 -2.17 9.98
C PRO A 136 -11.82 -3.11 9.31
N GLN A 137 -10.61 -3.14 9.86
CA GLN A 137 -9.54 -4.02 9.40
C GLN A 137 -9.46 -5.22 10.33
N GLY A 138 -9.53 -6.43 9.77
CA GLY A 138 -9.48 -7.70 10.49
C GLY A 138 -10.76 -8.11 11.22
N GLY A 139 -10.78 -9.37 11.66
CA GLY A 139 -11.95 -10.02 12.26
C GLY A 139 -12.96 -10.57 11.24
N GLU A 140 -14.11 -11.05 11.73
CA GLU A 140 -15.26 -11.37 10.87
C GLU A 140 -15.87 -10.07 10.35
N LEU A 141 -15.80 -9.88 9.04
CA LEU A 141 -16.41 -8.75 8.36
C LEU A 141 -17.86 -9.08 8.01
N GLU A 142 -18.75 -8.11 8.19
CA GLU A 142 -20.17 -8.25 7.83
C GLU A 142 -20.63 -7.15 6.85
N GLY A 143 -21.72 -7.44 6.13
CA GLY A 143 -22.40 -6.49 5.27
C GLY A 143 -21.47 -5.87 4.22
N ARG A 144 -21.42 -4.54 4.17
CA ARG A 144 -20.61 -3.81 3.18
C ARG A 144 -19.10 -4.05 3.35
N ALA A 145 -18.63 -4.27 4.57
CA ALA A 145 -17.21 -4.51 4.79
C ALA A 145 -16.77 -5.84 4.18
N ALA A 146 -17.59 -6.88 4.33
CA ALA A 146 -17.35 -8.19 3.71
C ALA A 146 -17.32 -8.12 2.18
N LEU A 147 -18.14 -7.27 1.57
CA LEU A 147 -18.17 -7.14 0.10
C LEU A 147 -16.95 -6.41 -0.49
N VAL A 148 -16.29 -5.56 0.29
CA VAL A 148 -15.15 -4.74 -0.18
C VAL A 148 -13.82 -5.37 0.21
N MET A 149 -13.75 -6.05 1.35
CA MET A 149 -12.51 -6.55 1.96
C MET A 149 -12.47 -8.06 2.20
N GLY A 150 -13.57 -8.78 1.91
CA GLY A 150 -13.70 -10.22 2.10
C GLY A 150 -13.53 -11.04 0.82
#